data_AF-A0A970NMR6-F1
#
_entry.id   AF-A0A970NMR6-F1
#
_cell.length_a   1.000
_cell.length_b   1.000
_cell.length_c   1.000
_cell.angle_alpha   90.00
_cell.angle_beta   90.00
_cell.angle_gamma   90.00
#
_symmetry.space_group_name_H-M   'P 1'
#
loop_
_entity.id
_entity.type
_entity.pdbx_description
1 polymer ?
#
loop_
_entity_poly.entity_id
_entity_poly.type
_entity_poly.pdbx_seq_one_letter_code
_entity_poly.pdbx_strand_id
1 'polypeptide(L)'
;MEILLKLKFWNCKPEWIPEIINELKKERFLDEQRFANSFARGKFRMKSWGKLKIMGTLLQHNISQDIINKALNEIDENDYRNTLANLLEKKWKVTTGEQNSKVNKTAAYAINKGYESGLVFKILRSTTFT
;
A
#
# COMPACT_ATOMS: atom_id res chain seq x y z
N MET A 1 11.54 -10.81 -9.03
CA MET A 1 11.37 -12.00 -8.15
C MET A 1 12.68 -12.22 -7.40
N GLU A 2 12.73 -11.85 -6.12
CA GLU A 2 13.94 -11.87 -5.28
C GLU A 2 14.59 -13.27 -5.18
N ILE A 3 13.78 -14.33 -5.31
CA ILE A 3 14.22 -15.72 -5.21
C ILE A 3 15.01 -16.18 -6.42
N LEU A 4 14.66 -15.74 -7.64
CA LEU A 4 15.46 -16.01 -8.84
C LEU A 4 16.87 -15.41 -8.75
N LEU A 5 16.98 -14.23 -8.14
CA LEU A 5 18.28 -13.58 -7.90
C LEU A 5 19.09 -14.35 -6.85
N LYS A 6 18.48 -14.82 -5.76
CA LYS A 6 19.14 -15.65 -4.74
C LYS A 6 19.57 -17.01 -5.29
N LEU A 7 18.74 -17.67 -6.10
CA LEU A 7 19.07 -18.97 -6.71
C LEU A 7 20.22 -18.87 -7.72
N LYS A 8 20.26 -17.78 -8.51
CA LYS A 8 21.41 -17.49 -9.38
C LYS A 8 22.67 -17.17 -8.58
N PHE A 9 22.54 -16.41 -7.49
CA PHE A 9 23.66 -16.10 -6.59
C PHE A 9 24.23 -17.36 -5.93
N TRP A 10 23.39 -18.34 -5.60
CA TRP A 10 23.82 -19.65 -5.06
C TRP A 10 24.35 -20.63 -6.11
N ASN A 11 24.59 -20.16 -7.33
CA ASN A 11 25.16 -20.94 -8.44
C ASN A 11 24.38 -22.24 -8.74
N CYS A 12 23.05 -22.18 -8.58
CA CYS A 12 22.19 -23.33 -8.84
C CYS A 12 22.15 -23.63 -10.35
N LYS A 13 22.16 -24.93 -10.72
CA LYS A 13 22.13 -25.33 -12.13
C LYS A 13 20.89 -24.76 -12.82
N PRO A 14 21.01 -24.12 -14.00
CA PRO A 14 19.89 -23.48 -14.69
C PRO A 14 18.72 -24.42 -14.97
N GLU A 15 19.02 -25.69 -15.21
CA GLU A 15 18.06 -26.77 -15.47
C GLU A 15 17.16 -27.10 -14.26
N TRP A 16 17.61 -26.85 -13.03
CA TRP A 16 16.86 -27.12 -11.81
C TRP A 16 16.03 -25.93 -11.33
N ILE A 17 16.33 -24.73 -11.81
CA ILE A 17 15.61 -23.50 -11.40
C ILE A 17 14.09 -23.59 -11.64
N PRO A 18 13.59 -24.08 -12.79
CA PRO A 18 12.15 -24.20 -13.03
C PRO A 18 11.48 -25.17 -12.05
N GLU A 19 12.15 -26.29 -11.76
CA GLU A 19 11.64 -27.35 -10.87
C GLU A 19 11.62 -26.88 -9.42
N ILE A 20 12.70 -26.23 -8.94
CA ILE A 20 12.78 -25.62 -7.61
C ILE A 20 11.71 -24.53 -7.43
N ILE A 21 11.50 -23.68 -8.45
CA ILE A 21 10.43 -22.66 -8.38
C ILE A 21 9.06 -23.32 -8.34
N ASN A 22 8.84 -24.40 -9.08
CA ASN A 22 7.59 -25.13 -9.08
C ASN A 22 7.33 -25.79 -7.72
N GLU A 23 8.35 -26.41 -7.13
CA GLU A 23 8.29 -27.01 -5.79
C GLU A 23 8.03 -25.93 -4.72
N LEU A 24 8.72 -24.79 -4.76
CA LEU A 24 8.51 -23.68 -3.81
C LEU A 24 7.11 -23.06 -3.90
N LYS A 25 6.52 -23.05 -5.09
CA LYS A 25 5.10 -22.66 -5.30
C LYS A 25 4.15 -23.72 -4.77
N LYS A 26 4.44 -25.01 -5.03
CA LYS A 26 3.64 -26.17 -4.63
C LYS A 26 3.61 -26.37 -3.11
N GLU A 27 4.75 -26.19 -2.45
CA GLU A 27 4.95 -26.32 -1.00
C GLU A 27 4.53 -25.05 -0.21
N ARG A 28 3.93 -24.05 -0.86
CA ARG A 28 3.49 -22.76 -0.25
C ARG A 28 4.60 -21.97 0.49
N PHE A 29 5.88 -22.26 0.26
CA PHE A 29 6.99 -21.45 0.79
C PHE A 29 7.01 -20.02 0.19
N LEU A 30 6.36 -19.84 -0.96
CA LEU A 30 6.04 -18.57 -1.60
C LEU A 30 4.55 -18.25 -1.47
N ASP A 31 4.06 -18.05 -0.25
CA ASP A 31 2.69 -17.57 -0.05
C ASP A 31 2.63 -16.06 -0.34
N GLU A 32 2.63 -15.74 -1.65
CA GLU A 32 2.49 -14.37 -2.18
C GLU A 32 1.24 -13.69 -1.62
N GLN A 33 0.17 -14.45 -1.37
CA GLN A 33 -1.05 -13.94 -0.75
C GLN A 33 -0.82 -13.54 0.70
N ARG A 34 -0.21 -14.41 1.52
CA ARG A 34 0.13 -14.10 2.91
C ARG A 34 1.10 -12.92 3.00
N PHE A 35 2.07 -12.84 2.09
CA PHE A 35 2.96 -11.70 1.98
C PHE A 35 2.18 -10.41 1.69
N ALA A 36 1.33 -10.40 0.65
CA ALA A 36 0.54 -9.25 0.27
C ALA A 36 -0.40 -8.78 1.40
N ASN A 37 -1.08 -9.71 2.07
CA ASN A 37 -2.00 -9.39 3.18
C ASN A 37 -1.25 -8.80 4.36
N SER A 38 -0.14 -9.43 4.77
CA SER A 38 0.69 -8.94 5.88
C SER A 38 1.31 -7.59 5.56
N PHE A 39 1.76 -7.41 4.31
CA PHE A 39 2.32 -6.15 3.83
C PHE A 39 1.28 -5.04 3.83
N ALA A 40 0.11 -5.25 3.22
CA ALA A 40 -0.97 -4.27 3.16
C ALA A 40 -1.41 -3.85 4.57
N ARG A 41 -1.68 -4.83 5.44
CA ARG A 41 -2.07 -4.60 6.84
C ARG A 41 -1.00 -3.84 7.62
N GLY A 42 0.27 -4.24 7.49
CA GLY A 42 1.40 -3.60 8.16
C GLY A 42 1.61 -2.16 7.70
N LYS A 43 1.60 -1.91 6.39
CA LYS A 43 1.77 -0.55 5.84
C LYS A 43 0.60 0.36 6.18
N PHE A 44 -0.62 -0.15 6.18
CA PHE A 44 -1.80 0.60 6.60
C PHE A 44 -1.71 0.94 8.11
N ARG A 45 -1.57 -0.05 8.99
CA ARG A 45 -1.59 0.16 10.44
C ARG A 45 -0.39 0.96 10.96
N MET A 46 0.81 0.67 10.49
CA MET A 46 2.05 1.25 11.04
C MET A 46 2.48 2.54 10.35
N LYS A 47 2.13 2.73 9.08
CA LYS A 47 2.60 3.89 8.28
C LYS A 47 1.46 4.75 7.74
N SER A 48 0.20 4.32 7.93
CA SER A 48 -1.00 4.97 7.42
C SER A 48 -0.94 5.17 5.91
N TRP A 49 -0.43 4.17 5.18
CA TRP A 49 -0.42 4.22 3.71
C TRP A 49 -1.81 4.02 3.15
N GLY A 50 -2.14 4.77 2.10
CA GLY A 50 -3.36 4.57 1.32
C GLY A 50 -3.24 3.38 0.37
N LYS A 51 -4.38 2.90 -0.14
CA LYS A 51 -4.47 1.71 -1.00
C LYS A 51 -3.63 1.85 -2.28
N LEU A 52 -3.56 3.05 -2.89
CA LEU A 52 -2.77 3.28 -4.11
C LEU A 52 -1.27 3.06 -3.90
N LYS A 53 -0.74 3.50 -2.76
CA LYS A 53 0.69 3.33 -2.46
C LYS A 53 1.02 1.87 -2.13
N ILE A 54 0.15 1.21 -1.38
CA ILE A 54 0.28 -0.22 -1.10
C ILE A 54 0.25 -1.02 -2.40
N MET A 55 -0.72 -0.74 -3.28
CA MET A 55 -0.84 -1.36 -4.60
C MET A 55 0.43 -1.15 -5.43
N GLY A 56 0.89 0.09 -5.57
CA GLY A 56 2.10 0.42 -6.34
C GLY A 56 3.35 -0.31 -5.84
N THR A 57 3.53 -0.43 -4.53
CA THR A 57 4.67 -1.18 -3.98
C THR A 57 4.53 -2.69 -4.20
N LEU A 58 3.34 -3.27 -4.02
CA LEU A 58 3.14 -4.70 -4.30
C LEU A 58 3.34 -5.04 -5.78
N LEU A 59 2.95 -4.14 -6.69
CA LEU A 59 3.26 -4.27 -8.12
C LEU A 59 4.78 -4.27 -8.39
N GLN A 60 5.54 -3.42 -7.70
CA GLN A 60 7.02 -3.44 -7.77
C GLN A 60 7.63 -4.75 -7.25
N HIS A 61 6.94 -5.44 -6.35
CA HIS A 61 7.31 -6.78 -5.88
C HIS A 61 6.89 -7.91 -6.85
N ASN A 62 6.36 -7.58 -8.03
CA ASN A 62 5.81 -8.52 -9.02
C ASN A 62 4.66 -9.39 -8.49
N ILE A 63 3.89 -8.88 -7.51
CA ILE A 63 2.69 -9.57 -7.03
C ILE A 63 1.56 -9.37 -8.05
N SER A 64 0.78 -10.42 -8.32
CA SER A 64 -0.31 -10.36 -9.29
C SER A 64 -1.44 -9.42 -8.82
N GLN A 65 -2.11 -8.77 -9.77
CA GLN A 65 -3.20 -7.83 -9.45
C GLN A 65 -4.34 -8.49 -8.66
N ASP A 66 -4.64 -9.77 -8.92
CA ASP A 66 -5.66 -10.53 -8.19
C ASP A 66 -5.32 -10.65 -6.69
N ILE A 67 -4.07 -11.01 -6.38
CA ILE A 67 -3.57 -11.12 -5.00
C ILE A 67 -3.58 -9.76 -4.32
N ILE A 68 -3.16 -8.70 -5.02
CA ILE A 68 -3.16 -7.34 -4.51
C ILE A 68 -4.58 -6.89 -4.15
N ASN A 69 -5.54 -7.11 -5.04
CA ASN A 69 -6.93 -6.75 -4.80
C ASN A 69 -7.48 -7.46 -3.57
N LYS A 70 -7.22 -8.77 -3.41
CA LYS A 70 -7.58 -9.53 -2.21
C LYS A 70 -6.95 -8.95 -0.94
N ALA A 71 -5.67 -8.58 -0.98
CA ALA A 71 -4.96 -7.99 0.15
C ALA A 71 -5.51 -6.60 0.54
N LEU A 72 -5.84 -5.76 -0.46
CA LEU A 72 -6.40 -4.43 -0.23
C LEU A 72 -7.84 -4.48 0.28
N ASN A 73 -8.59 -5.53 -0.06
CA ASN A 73 -9.95 -5.77 0.43
C ASN A 73 -10.01 -6.21 1.89
N GLU A 74 -8.90 -6.71 2.46
CA GLU A 74 -8.83 -6.94 3.92
C GLU A 74 -8.82 -5.64 4.73
N ILE A 75 -8.53 -4.51 4.10
CA ILE A 75 -8.58 -3.20 4.77
C ILE A 75 -10.04 -2.76 4.82
N ASP A 76 -10.60 -2.80 6.03
CA ASP A 76 -11.95 -2.31 6.29
C ASP A 76 -12.13 -0.86 5.80
N GLU A 77 -13.23 -0.61 5.10
CA GLU A 77 -13.48 0.69 4.48
C GLU A 77 -13.70 1.79 5.51
N ASN A 78 -14.33 1.49 6.64
CA ASN A 78 -14.58 2.48 7.69
C ASN A 78 -13.26 2.83 8.38
N ASP A 79 -12.44 1.84 8.73
CA ASP A 79 -11.10 2.04 9.27
C ASP A 79 -10.24 2.87 8.31
N TYR A 80 -10.31 2.58 7.00
CA TYR A 80 -9.59 3.34 5.98
C TYR A 80 -10.00 4.81 5.95
N ARG A 81 -11.31 5.10 5.95
CA ARG A 81 -11.85 6.47 5.97
C ARG A 81 -11.51 7.20 7.26
N ASN A 82 -11.65 6.53 8.42
CA ASN A 82 -11.33 7.10 9.72
C ASN A 82 -9.84 7.42 9.86
N THR A 83 -8.97 6.52 9.38
CA THR A 83 -7.52 6.75 9.37
C THR A 83 -7.15 7.95 8.51
N LEU A 84 -7.76 8.07 7.32
CA LEU A 84 -7.57 9.23 6.46
C LEU A 84 -8.06 10.53 7.12
N ALA A 85 -9.26 10.53 7.70
CA ALA A 85 -9.82 11.70 8.38
C ALA A 85 -8.90 12.18 9.52
N ASN A 86 -8.45 11.26 10.38
CA ASN A 86 -7.51 11.54 11.45
C ASN A 86 -6.17 12.09 10.93
N LEU A 87 -5.68 11.54 9.81
CA LEU A 87 -4.43 11.97 9.19
C LEU A 87 -4.53 13.39 8.61
N LEU A 88 -5.66 13.70 7.96
CA LEU A 88 -5.96 15.03 7.45
C LEU A 88 -6.14 16.04 8.60
N GLU A 89 -6.87 15.70 9.66
CA GLU A 89 -7.08 16.57 10.80
C GLU A 89 -5.77 16.92 11.52
N LYS A 90 -4.93 15.91 11.81
CA LYS A 90 -3.61 16.12 12.42
C LYS A 90 -2.74 17.02 11.54
N LYS A 91 -2.74 16.77 10.22
CA LYS A 91 -1.96 17.58 9.29
C LYS A 91 -2.51 19.00 9.18
N TRP A 92 -3.83 19.17 9.22
CA TRP A 92 -4.48 20.47 9.18
C TRP A 92 -4.09 21.34 10.37
N LYS A 93 -4.10 20.79 11.59
CA LYS A 93 -3.75 21.52 12.82
C LYS A 93 -2.34 22.13 12.79
N VAL A 94 -1.38 21.45 12.16
CA VAL A 94 0.01 21.90 12.09
C VAL A 94 0.34 22.69 10.82
N THR A 95 -0.57 22.76 9.84
CA THR A 95 -0.30 23.44 8.57
C THR A 95 -0.71 24.91 8.66
N THR A 96 0.20 25.79 8.24
CA THR A 96 0.00 27.24 8.25
C THR A 96 -0.11 27.83 6.84
N GLY A 97 -0.68 29.02 6.76
CA GLY A 97 -0.91 29.78 5.53
C GLY A 97 -2.40 30.00 5.26
N GLU A 98 -2.68 30.66 4.14
CA GLU A 98 -4.04 30.92 3.67
C GLU A 98 -4.84 29.64 3.47
N GLN A 99 -6.16 29.75 3.56
CA GLN A 99 -7.09 28.62 3.49
C GLN A 99 -6.83 27.70 2.28
N ASN A 100 -6.71 28.26 1.08
CA ASN A 100 -6.44 27.49 -0.15
C ASN A 100 -5.07 26.80 -0.11
N SER A 101 -4.04 27.52 0.37
CA SER A 101 -2.70 26.96 0.55
C SER A 101 -2.71 25.80 1.54
N LYS A 102 -3.44 25.94 2.65
CA LYS A 102 -3.57 24.95 3.71
C LYS A 102 -4.30 23.69 3.23
N VAL A 103 -5.38 23.85 2.47
CA VAL A 103 -6.09 22.74 1.80
C VAL A 103 -5.14 21.99 0.87
N ASN A 104 -4.43 22.69 -0.02
CA ASN A 104 -3.52 22.08 -0.97
C ASN A 104 -2.36 21.31 -0.29
N LYS A 105 -1.73 21.91 0.73
CA LYS A 105 -0.66 21.26 1.51
C LYS A 105 -1.16 20.01 2.24
N THR A 106 -2.36 20.07 2.82
CA THR A 106 -2.97 18.95 3.55
C THR A 106 -3.37 17.83 2.59
N ALA A 107 -3.98 18.16 1.46
CA ALA A 107 -4.34 17.21 0.42
C ALA A 107 -3.10 16.52 -0.18
N ALA A 108 -2.08 17.29 -0.55
CA ALA A 108 -0.83 16.77 -1.10
C ALA A 108 -0.15 15.78 -0.13
N TYR A 109 -0.21 16.04 1.18
CA TYR A 109 0.33 15.13 2.18
C TYR A 109 -0.37 13.75 2.16
N ALA A 110 -1.70 13.72 2.14
CA ALA A 110 -2.46 12.47 2.09
C ALA A 110 -2.30 11.76 0.72
N ILE A 111 -2.26 12.50 -0.38
CA ILE A 111 -2.05 11.92 -1.72
C ILE A 111 -0.66 11.27 -1.79
N ASN A 112 0.39 11.91 -1.26
CA ASN A 112 1.75 11.33 -1.19
C ASN A 112 1.83 10.10 -0.26
N LYS A 113 0.90 9.97 0.68
CA LYS A 113 0.70 8.77 1.50
C LYS A 113 -0.03 7.65 0.75
N GLY A 114 -0.60 7.92 -0.42
CA GLY A 114 -1.23 6.92 -1.29
C GLY A 114 -2.74 6.90 -1.25
N TYR A 115 -3.39 7.93 -0.72
CA TYR A 115 -4.86 8.02 -0.72
C TYR A 115 -5.38 8.62 -2.02
N GLU A 116 -6.57 8.18 -2.42
CA GLU A 116 -7.27 8.60 -3.62
C GLU A 116 -7.63 10.09 -3.51
N SER A 117 -7.25 10.89 -4.50
CA SER A 117 -7.49 12.34 -4.50
C SER A 117 -8.96 12.69 -4.31
N GLY A 118 -9.86 11.96 -4.98
CA GLY A 118 -11.31 12.15 -4.85
C GLY A 118 -11.80 11.96 -3.40
N LEU A 119 -11.29 10.95 -2.69
CA LEU A 119 -11.65 10.71 -1.30
C LEU A 119 -11.07 11.79 -0.36
N VAL A 120 -9.81 12.18 -0.58
CA VAL A 120 -9.13 13.22 0.19
C VAL A 120 -9.89 14.54 0.13
N PHE A 121 -10.23 15.01 -1.08
CA PHE A 121 -10.96 16.27 -1.24
C PHE A 121 -12.41 16.16 -0.76
N LYS A 122 -13.04 14.99 -0.88
CA LYS A 122 -14.38 14.76 -0.30
C LYS A 122 -14.38 14.97 1.21
N ILE A 123 -13.41 14.39 1.93
CA ILE A 123 -13.30 14.54 3.39
C ILE A 123 -12.95 15.99 3.77
N LEU A 124 -11.99 16.60 3.09
CA LEU A 124 -11.62 18.00 3.36
C LEU A 124 -12.78 18.98 3.16
N ARG A 125 -13.68 18.72 2.19
CA ARG A 125 -14.90 19.51 1.98
C ARG A 125 -15.96 19.22 3.04
N SER A 126 -16.17 17.95 3.41
CA SER A 126 -17.19 17.59 4.41
C SER A 126 -16.83 18.06 5.82
N THR A 127 -15.55 18.11 6.17
CA THR A 127 -15.10 18.54 7.49
C THR A 127 -15.14 20.05 7.68
N THR A 128 -15.62 20.82 6.68
CA THR A 128 -15.94 22.25 6.79
C THR A 128 -14.92 23.02 7.64
N PHE A 129 -13.70 23.17 7.12
CA PHE A 129 -12.83 24.26 7.52
C PHE A 129 -13.25 25.57 6.83
N THR A 130 -14.55 25.79 6.62
CA THR A 130 -15.11 27.05 6.14
C THR A 130 -15.25 27.99 7.32
#